data_AF-A0A132PB61-F1
#
_entry.id   AF-A0A132PB61-F1
#
_cell.length_a   1.000
_cell.length_b   1.000
_cell.length_c   1.000
_cell.angle_alpha   90.00
_cell.angle_beta   90.00
_cell.angle_gamma   90.00
#
_symmetry.space_group_name_H-M   'P 1'
#
loop_
_entity.id
_entity.type
_entity.pdbx_description
1 polymer ?
#
loop_
_entity_poly.entity_id
_entity_poly.type
_entity_poly.pdbx_seq_one_letter_code
_entity_poly.pdbx_strand_id
1 'polypeptide(L)'
;MAKIESRSDVRRKVREAQTRAQQERLKRESDNREDMVAFLLAEQKLQAVDDWETEHVAQVRGEAEQRRHEQRVEGAKAVARMKARGETIKDIAALGGVSEKLVRSYLKLAAKTPAVREAAGVGSQALGSAGSAAAESGGRDAVVNGSRALGDRSSSASPDGDGDPGDCVQRSQEDTSHEAVLSANR
;
A
#
# COMPACT_ATOMS: atom_id res chain seq x y z
N MET A 1 -40.95 34.78 -65.15
CA MET A 1 -40.87 33.41 -65.70
C MET A 1 -40.30 32.50 -64.63
N ALA A 2 -41.07 31.53 -64.14
CA ALA A 2 -40.61 30.62 -63.09
C ALA A 2 -39.57 29.65 -63.68
N LYS A 3 -38.39 29.57 -63.07
CA LYS A 3 -37.32 28.67 -63.50
C LYS A 3 -37.66 27.27 -62.99
N ILE A 4 -38.19 26.42 -63.87
CA ILE A 4 -38.49 25.02 -63.54
C ILE A 4 -37.17 24.27 -63.50
N GLU A 5 -36.79 23.75 -62.33
CA GLU A 5 -35.56 22.99 -62.16
C GLU A 5 -35.63 21.68 -62.97
N SER A 6 -34.52 21.32 -63.60
CA SER A 6 -34.46 20.04 -64.33
C SER A 6 -34.62 18.88 -63.36
N ARG A 7 -35.26 17.79 -63.80
CA ARG A 7 -35.40 16.54 -63.04
C ARG A 7 -34.06 16.02 -62.50
N SER A 8 -32.95 16.27 -63.20
CA SER A 8 -31.60 15.94 -62.75
C SER A 8 -31.16 16.76 -61.53
N ASP A 9 -31.47 18.05 -61.51
CA ASP A 9 -31.13 18.96 -60.41
C ASP A 9 -31.91 18.61 -59.15
N VAL A 10 -33.19 18.27 -59.31
CA VAL A 10 -34.04 17.79 -58.20
C VAL A 10 -33.49 16.49 -57.61
N ARG A 11 -33.10 15.52 -58.45
CA ARG A 11 -32.48 14.27 -57.98
C ARG A 11 -31.14 14.51 -57.28
N ARG A 12 -30.32 15.44 -57.77
CA ARG A 12 -29.05 15.81 -57.13
C ARG A 12 -29.30 16.39 -55.74
N LYS A 13 -30.20 17.36 -55.61
CA LYS A 13 -30.56 17.97 -54.32
C LYS A 13 -31.08 16.94 -53.32
N VAL A 14 -31.93 16.00 -53.75
CA VAL A 14 -32.44 14.93 -52.89
C VAL A 14 -31.30 14.04 -52.38
N ARG A 15 -30.35 13.67 -53.25
CA ARG A 15 -29.19 12.87 -52.84
C ARG A 15 -28.28 13.62 -51.89
N GLU A 16 -27.97 14.88 -52.17
CA GLU A 16 -27.13 15.72 -51.31
C GLU A 16 -27.76 15.90 -49.91
N ALA A 17 -29.07 16.13 -49.84
CA ALA A 17 -29.79 16.20 -48.58
C ALA A 17 -29.75 14.86 -47.81
N GLN A 18 -29.93 13.72 -48.50
CA GLN A 18 -29.83 12.39 -47.90
C GLN A 18 -28.41 12.09 -47.41
N THR A 19 -27.39 12.39 -48.20
CA THR A 19 -25.99 12.18 -47.83
C THR A 19 -25.61 13.03 -46.63
N ARG A 20 -26.03 14.31 -46.58
CA ARG A 20 -25.79 15.16 -45.41
C ARG A 20 -26.47 14.61 -44.16
N ALA A 21 -27.73 14.21 -44.24
CA ALA A 21 -28.45 13.62 -43.12
C ALA A 21 -27.81 12.31 -42.64
N GLN A 22 -27.32 11.48 -43.58
CA GLN A 22 -26.61 10.24 -43.26
C GLN A 22 -25.26 10.51 -42.60
N GLN A 23 -24.48 11.47 -43.11
CA GLN A 23 -23.19 11.87 -42.55
C GLN A 23 -23.33 12.40 -41.13
N GLU A 24 -24.33 13.25 -40.87
CA GLU A 24 -24.61 13.73 -39.52
C GLU A 24 -24.97 12.59 -38.57
N ARG A 25 -25.77 11.62 -39.02
CA ARG A 25 -26.12 10.46 -38.21
C ARG A 25 -24.89 9.60 -37.90
N LEU A 26 -24.09 9.28 -38.91
CA LEU A 26 -22.85 8.49 -38.74
C LEU A 26 -21.85 9.20 -37.84
N LYS A 27 -21.75 10.53 -37.93
CA LYS A 27 -20.89 11.32 -37.05
C LYS A 27 -21.34 11.18 -35.60
N ARG A 28 -22.63 11.41 -35.31
CA ARG A 28 -23.17 11.22 -33.96
C ARG A 28 -22.97 9.80 -33.45
N GLU A 29 -23.18 8.79 -34.29
CA GLU A 29 -22.95 7.39 -33.93
C GLU A 29 -21.47 7.12 -33.61
N SER A 30 -20.52 7.70 -34.35
CA SER A 30 -19.09 7.59 -34.06
C SER A 30 -18.70 8.30 -32.77
N ASP A 31 -19.11 9.56 -32.63
CA ASP A 31 -18.85 10.37 -31.44
C ASP A 31 -19.41 9.67 -30.18
N ASN A 32 -20.67 9.21 -30.23
CA ASN A 32 -21.30 8.46 -29.13
C ASN A 32 -20.54 7.17 -28.79
N ARG A 33 -20.01 6.47 -29.80
CA ARG A 33 -19.25 5.23 -29.59
C ARG A 33 -17.91 5.53 -28.92
N GLU A 34 -17.21 6.58 -29.37
CA GLU A 34 -15.94 7.01 -28.78
C GLU A 34 -16.14 7.46 -27.33
N ASP A 35 -17.18 8.26 -27.07
CA ASP A 35 -17.54 8.68 -25.71
C ASP A 35 -17.89 7.50 -24.81
N MET A 36 -18.63 6.51 -25.33
CA MET A 36 -18.95 5.30 -24.56
C MET A 36 -17.69 4.49 -24.21
N VAL A 37 -16.72 4.40 -25.12
CA VAL A 37 -15.44 3.76 -24.84
C VAL A 37 -14.69 4.54 -23.76
N ALA A 38 -14.63 5.87 -23.87
CA ALA A 38 -13.98 6.71 -22.87
C ALA A 38 -14.63 6.56 -21.49
N PHE A 39 -15.97 6.53 -21.44
CA PHE A 39 -16.73 6.30 -20.22
C PHE A 39 -16.41 4.95 -19.58
N LEU A 40 -16.48 3.85 -20.35
CA LEU A 40 -16.22 2.51 -19.81
C LEU A 40 -14.77 2.34 -19.33
N LEU A 41 -13.81 2.98 -20.01
CA LEU A 41 -12.42 3.00 -19.56
C LEU A 41 -12.24 3.83 -18.29
N ALA A 42 -12.98 4.93 -18.13
CA ALA A 42 -12.96 5.73 -16.91
C ALA A 42 -13.52 4.92 -15.72
N GLU A 43 -14.66 4.24 -15.91
CA GLU A 43 -15.25 3.36 -14.89
C GLU A 43 -14.29 2.24 -14.47
N GLN A 44 -13.62 1.59 -15.43
CA GLN A 44 -12.63 0.56 -15.12
C GLN A 44 -11.44 1.10 -14.32
N LYS A 45 -10.98 2.31 -14.64
CA LYS A 45 -9.90 2.96 -13.89
C LYS A 45 -10.33 3.35 -12.49
N LEU A 46 -11.57 3.82 -12.31
CA LEU A 46 -12.14 4.12 -11.00
C LEU A 46 -12.18 2.86 -10.14
N GLN A 47 -12.73 1.75 -10.67
CA GLN A 47 -12.74 0.48 -9.95
C GLN A 47 -11.32 0.01 -9.58
N ALA A 48 -10.36 0.15 -10.49
CA ALA A 48 -8.97 -0.21 -10.22
C ALA A 48 -8.34 0.64 -9.09
N VAL A 49 -8.74 1.91 -8.96
CA VAL A 49 -8.31 2.78 -7.86
C VAL A 49 -8.94 2.34 -6.54
N ASP A 50 -10.23 2.00 -6.53
CA ASP A 50 -10.94 1.52 -5.33
C ASP A 50 -10.36 0.19 -4.83
N ASP A 51 -10.06 -0.72 -5.75
CA ASP A 51 -9.41 -2.01 -5.45
C ASP A 51 -8.01 -1.77 -4.86
N TRP A 52 -7.23 -0.87 -5.47
CA TRP A 52 -5.90 -0.49 -4.98
C TRP A 52 -5.96 0.14 -3.59
N GLU A 53 -6.89 1.07 -3.34
CA GLU A 53 -7.04 1.69 -2.02
C GLU A 53 -7.36 0.62 -0.97
N THR A 54 -8.29 -0.28 -1.28
CA THR A 54 -8.71 -1.34 -0.37
C THR A 54 -7.55 -2.27 -0.02
N GLU A 55 -6.77 -2.71 -1.03
CA GLU A 55 -5.59 -3.53 -0.82
C GLU A 55 -4.53 -2.80 -0.01
N HIS A 56 -4.26 -1.53 -0.33
CA HIS A 56 -3.21 -0.76 0.32
C HIS A 56 -3.54 -0.47 1.79
N VAL A 57 -4.80 -0.12 2.10
CA VAL A 57 -5.27 0.03 3.48
C VAL A 57 -5.17 -1.29 4.24
N ALA A 58 -5.51 -2.42 3.62
CA ALA A 58 -5.37 -3.74 4.24
C ALA A 58 -3.89 -4.07 4.54
N GLN A 59 -2.98 -3.77 3.60
CA GLN A 59 -1.54 -3.95 3.78
C GLN A 59 -1.03 -3.11 4.98
N VAL A 60 -1.32 -1.80 4.99
CA VAL A 60 -0.88 -0.91 6.07
C VAL A 60 -1.44 -1.35 7.42
N ARG A 61 -2.69 -1.82 7.48
CA ARG A 61 -3.28 -2.38 8.70
C ARG A 61 -2.53 -3.63 9.16
N GLY A 62 -2.26 -4.56 8.24
CA GLY A 62 -1.49 -5.76 8.52
C GLY A 62 -0.10 -5.45 9.07
N GLU A 63 0.63 -4.52 8.43
CA GLU A 63 1.94 -4.08 8.90
C GLU A 63 1.88 -3.41 10.27
N ALA A 64 0.89 -2.55 10.52
CA ALA A 64 0.71 -1.90 11.81
C ALA A 64 0.38 -2.91 12.91
N GLU A 65 -0.43 -3.93 12.63
CA GLU A 65 -0.72 -5.02 13.55
C GLU A 65 0.51 -5.88 13.84
N GLN A 66 1.30 -6.18 12.82
CA GLN A 66 2.56 -6.91 12.95
C GLN A 66 3.54 -6.14 13.85
N ARG A 67 3.76 -4.85 13.59
CA ARG A 67 4.62 -4.00 14.44
C ARG A 67 4.10 -3.94 15.88
N ARG A 68 2.78 -3.79 16.09
CA ARG A 68 2.18 -3.84 17.43
C ARG A 68 2.39 -5.20 18.09
N HIS A 69 2.30 -6.30 17.35
CA HIS A 69 2.56 -7.64 17.87
C HIS A 69 4.02 -7.80 18.30
N GLU A 70 4.97 -7.37 17.47
CA GLU A 70 6.40 -7.39 17.79
C GLU A 70 6.72 -6.62 19.06
N GLN A 71 6.16 -5.41 19.22
CA GLN A 71 6.35 -4.62 20.45
C GLN A 71 5.73 -5.30 21.68
N ARG A 72 4.57 -5.94 21.52
CA ARG A 72 3.97 -6.74 22.60
C ARG A 72 4.84 -7.94 22.97
N VAL A 73 5.42 -8.62 21.99
CA VAL A 73 6.34 -9.74 22.20
C VAL A 73 7.61 -9.27 22.91
N GLU A 74 8.20 -8.15 22.51
CA GLU A 74 9.40 -7.63 23.17
C GLU A 74 9.12 -7.19 24.61
N GLY A 75 7.99 -6.51 24.85
CA GLY A 75 7.52 -6.23 26.21
C GLY A 75 7.31 -7.51 27.03
N ALA A 76 6.80 -8.58 26.40
CA ALA A 76 6.60 -9.86 27.07
C ALA A 76 7.94 -10.51 27.45
N LYS A 77 8.96 -10.40 26.59
CA LYS A 77 10.34 -10.82 26.94
C LYS A 77 10.89 -10.03 28.11
N ALA A 78 10.72 -8.71 28.13
CA ALA A 78 11.20 -7.89 29.22
C ALA A 78 10.57 -8.28 30.56
N VAL A 79 9.25 -8.43 30.60
CA VAL A 79 8.52 -8.85 31.81
C VAL A 79 8.89 -10.27 32.23
N ALA A 80 9.08 -11.20 31.27
CA ALA A 80 9.52 -12.55 31.56
C ALA A 80 10.93 -12.59 32.16
N ARG A 81 11.88 -11.78 31.64
CA ARG A 81 13.23 -11.64 32.22
C ARG A 81 13.19 -11.05 33.63
N MET A 82 12.33 -10.07 33.89
CA MET A 82 12.11 -9.57 35.26
C MET A 82 11.59 -10.67 36.17
N LYS A 83 10.62 -11.45 35.70
CA LYS A 83 10.05 -12.54 36.48
C LYS A 83 11.06 -13.65 36.77
N ALA A 84 11.93 -13.97 35.81
CA ALA A 84 13.02 -14.95 35.98
C ALA A 84 14.06 -14.49 37.01
N ARG A 85 14.24 -13.17 37.19
CA ARG A 85 15.07 -12.59 38.26
C ARG A 85 14.42 -12.62 39.65
N GLY A 86 13.19 -13.11 39.76
CA GLY A 86 12.47 -13.23 41.03
C GLY A 86 11.48 -12.10 41.34
N GLU A 87 11.36 -11.08 40.48
CA GLU A 87 10.44 -9.96 40.69
C GLU A 87 8.98 -10.44 40.82
N THR A 88 8.20 -9.81 41.70
CA THR A 88 6.77 -10.12 41.83
C THR A 88 5.95 -9.33 40.81
N ILE A 89 4.76 -9.83 40.47
CA ILE A 89 3.86 -9.15 39.52
C ILE A 89 3.48 -7.75 40.02
N LYS A 90 3.31 -7.62 41.34
CA LYS A 90 2.98 -6.37 42.01
C LYS A 90 4.12 -5.35 41.88
N ASP A 91 5.36 -5.79 42.09
CA ASP A 91 6.53 -4.91 42.00
C ASP A 91 6.80 -4.46 40.56
N ILE A 92 6.66 -5.37 39.59
CA ILE A 92 6.76 -5.03 38.16
C ILE A 92 5.68 -4.01 37.75
N ALA A 93 4.44 -4.22 38.22
CA ALA A 93 3.32 -3.31 37.96
C ALA A 93 3.57 -1.92 38.56
N ALA A 94 4.03 -1.87 39.81
CA ALA A 94 4.38 -0.62 40.50
C ALA A 94 5.54 0.10 39.82
N LEU A 95 6.60 -0.61 39.41
CA LEU A 95 7.76 -0.04 38.72
C LEU A 95 7.40 0.58 37.37
N GLY A 96 6.51 -0.08 36.62
CA GLY A 96 6.08 0.39 35.30
C GLY A 96 4.90 1.37 35.31
N GLY A 97 4.28 1.63 36.46
CA GLY A 97 3.04 2.42 36.54
C GLY A 97 1.87 1.80 35.78
N VAL A 98 1.85 0.47 35.64
CA VAL A 98 0.84 -0.28 34.87
C VAL A 98 0.01 -1.18 35.77
N SER A 99 -1.16 -1.60 35.30
CA SER A 99 -1.99 -2.56 36.06
C SER A 99 -1.36 -3.96 36.10
N GLU A 100 -1.52 -4.67 37.23
CA GLU A 100 -1.09 -6.06 37.34
C GLU A 100 -1.75 -6.98 36.29
N LYS A 101 -2.98 -6.65 35.87
CA LYS A 101 -3.69 -7.37 34.82
C LYS A 101 -2.94 -7.31 33.50
N LEU A 102 -2.37 -6.15 33.17
CA LEU A 102 -1.54 -5.98 31.98
C LEU A 102 -0.28 -6.85 32.10
N VAL A 103 0.45 -6.78 33.21
CA VAL A 103 1.65 -7.60 33.45
C VAL A 103 1.34 -9.10 33.32
N ARG A 104 0.22 -9.57 33.91
CA ARG A 104 -0.27 -10.96 33.75
C ARG A 104 -0.56 -11.32 32.29
N SER A 105 -1.16 -10.41 31.52
CA SER A 105 -1.43 -10.66 30.10
C SER A 105 -0.15 -10.81 29.27
N TYR A 106 0.88 -10.02 29.57
CA TYR A 106 2.19 -10.10 28.94
C TYR A 106 2.94 -11.38 29.35
N LEU A 107 2.86 -11.81 30.60
CA LEU A 107 3.42 -13.10 31.03
C LEU A 107 2.70 -14.28 30.36
N LYS A 108 1.37 -14.20 30.18
CA LYS A 108 0.60 -15.20 29.42
C LYS A 108 1.02 -15.22 27.96
N LEU A 109 1.30 -14.06 27.36
CA LEU A 109 1.83 -13.97 25.99
C LEU A 109 3.23 -14.58 25.91
N ALA A 110 4.12 -14.23 26.85
CA ALA A 110 5.47 -14.80 26.97
C ALA A 110 5.46 -16.34 27.04
N ALA A 111 4.55 -16.92 27.81
CA ALA A 111 4.41 -18.38 27.93
C ALA A 111 3.96 -19.06 26.63
N LYS A 112 3.20 -18.35 25.78
CA LYS A 112 2.70 -18.85 24.49
C LYS A 112 3.68 -18.66 23.34
N THR A 113 4.62 -17.72 23.47
CA THR A 113 5.60 -17.42 22.42
C THR A 113 6.91 -18.15 22.72
N PRO A 114 7.30 -19.16 21.92
CA PRO A 114 8.47 -20.00 22.23
C PRO A 114 9.76 -19.18 22.32
N ALA A 115 9.98 -18.24 21.40
CA ALA A 115 11.15 -17.35 21.42
C ALA A 115 11.28 -16.52 22.71
N VAL A 116 10.15 -16.24 23.38
CA VAL A 116 10.16 -15.53 24.66
C VAL A 116 10.45 -16.47 25.83
N ARG A 117 9.88 -17.68 25.79
CA ARG A 117 10.13 -18.72 26.78
C ARG A 117 11.60 -19.11 26.85
N GLU A 118 12.25 -19.30 25.70
CA GLU A 118 13.69 -19.59 25.62
C GLU A 118 14.52 -18.44 26.20
N ALA A 119 14.20 -17.19 25.86
CA ALA A 119 14.89 -16.00 26.35
C ALA A 119 14.69 -15.72 27.86
N ALA A 120 13.62 -16.26 28.46
CA ALA A 120 13.33 -16.14 29.89
C ALA A 120 14.05 -17.20 30.74
N GLY A 121 14.72 -18.17 30.12
CA GLY A 121 15.52 -19.17 30.82
C GLY A 121 14.70 -20.31 31.41
N VAL A 122 14.41 -21.31 30.56
CA VAL A 122 14.35 -22.72 30.98
C VAL A 122 15.22 -23.51 30.01
N GLY A 123 16.53 -23.44 30.21
CA GLY A 123 17.39 -24.55 29.81
C GLY A 123 17.06 -25.74 30.70
N SER A 124 16.20 -26.65 30.22
CA SER A 124 16.03 -27.98 30.81
C SER A 124 15.93 -29.04 29.73
N GLN A 125 17.02 -29.81 29.67
CA GLN A 125 17.14 -31.18 29.20
C GLN A 125 17.04 -31.49 27.69
N ALA A 126 18.21 -31.49 27.06
CA ALA A 126 18.61 -32.58 26.18
C ALA A 126 19.94 -33.17 26.68
N LEU A 127 19.90 -33.87 27.83
CA LEU A 127 20.95 -34.80 28.22
C LEU A 127 20.64 -36.15 27.56
N GLY A 128 21.23 -36.36 26.38
CA GLY A 128 21.28 -37.64 25.69
C GLY A 128 22.72 -37.96 25.34
N SER A 129 23.48 -38.42 26.33
CA SER A 129 24.84 -38.93 26.17
C SER A 129 24.82 -40.33 25.54
N ALA A 130 25.34 -40.45 24.32
CA ALA A 130 26.06 -41.60 23.77
C ALA A 130 26.47 -41.20 22.35
N GLY A 131 27.70 -41.32 21.86
CA GLY A 131 28.93 -41.91 22.31
C GLY A 131 29.94 -41.70 21.17
N SER A 132 31.22 -41.82 21.47
CA SER A 132 32.36 -41.67 20.55
C SER A 132 32.15 -42.24 19.14
N ALA A 133 32.57 -41.47 18.13
CA ALA A 133 33.34 -42.00 17.01
C ALA A 133 34.16 -40.87 16.37
N ALA A 134 35.42 -40.78 16.79
CA ALA A 134 36.47 -40.19 15.98
C ALA A 134 36.72 -41.11 14.78
N ALA A 135 36.72 -40.56 13.56
CA ALA A 135 37.35 -41.16 12.40
C ALA A 135 37.86 -40.03 11.49
N GLU A 136 39.16 -40.02 11.28
CA GLU A 136 39.92 -39.11 10.44
C GLU A 136 39.79 -39.42 8.94
N SER A 137 40.30 -38.49 8.13
CA SER A 137 41.02 -38.69 6.87
C SER A 137 40.26 -38.71 5.52
N GLY A 138 40.49 -37.65 4.72
CA GLY A 138 41.16 -37.81 3.40
C GLY A 138 40.54 -37.15 2.15
N GLY A 139 41.30 -36.24 1.51
CA GLY A 139 41.19 -35.80 0.09
C GLY A 139 40.79 -34.31 -0.07
N ARG A 140 41.66 -33.31 -0.35
CA ARG A 140 42.42 -33.00 -1.60
C ARG A 140 41.51 -33.09 -2.84
N ASP A 141 41.20 -31.99 -3.56
CA ASP A 141 42.13 -31.21 -4.38
C ASP A 141 41.79 -29.72 -4.56
N ALA A 142 42.84 -28.96 -4.86
CA ALA A 142 42.88 -27.53 -5.13
C ALA A 142 43.06 -27.24 -6.63
N VAL A 143 42.43 -26.19 -7.16
CA VAL A 143 42.80 -25.44 -8.40
C VAL A 143 42.00 -24.11 -8.38
N VAL A 144 42.59 -22.98 -7.98
CA VAL A 144 43.19 -21.87 -8.76
C VAL A 144 42.20 -21.24 -9.78
N ASN A 145 41.54 -20.11 -9.46
CA ASN A 145 41.96 -18.69 -9.56
C ASN A 145 42.13 -18.14 -10.99
N GLY A 146 41.38 -17.07 -11.28
CA GLY A 146 41.80 -15.98 -12.17
C GLY A 146 40.93 -15.73 -13.39
N SER A 147 40.13 -14.66 -13.36
CA SER A 147 40.06 -13.64 -14.44
C SER A 147 39.19 -12.45 -14.05
N ARG A 148 39.86 -11.32 -13.79
CA ARG A 148 39.34 -9.94 -13.76
C ARG A 148 39.31 -9.38 -15.19
N ALA A 149 38.27 -8.63 -15.55
CA ALA A 149 38.27 -7.59 -16.59
C ALA A 149 37.19 -6.56 -16.16
N LEU A 150 37.54 -5.37 -15.66
CA LEU A 150 38.01 -4.13 -16.33
C LEU A 150 36.99 -3.51 -17.31
N GLY A 151 36.62 -2.26 -16.98
CA GLY A 151 35.77 -1.34 -17.74
C GLY A 151 34.90 -0.54 -16.76
N ASP A 152 35.43 0.40 -15.98
CA ASP A 152 35.82 1.78 -16.35
C ASP A 152 34.83 2.50 -17.28
N ARG A 153 34.06 3.45 -16.71
CA ARG A 153 33.97 4.86 -17.17
C ARG A 153 33.07 5.71 -16.26
N SER A 154 33.75 6.48 -15.39
CA SER A 154 33.63 7.92 -15.12
C SER A 154 32.27 8.64 -15.00
N SER A 155 32.17 9.39 -13.88
CA SER A 155 31.76 10.81 -13.73
C SER A 155 30.28 11.18 -14.02
N SER A 156 29.55 11.94 -13.19
CA SER A 156 29.94 13.16 -12.47
C SER A 156 28.79 13.67 -11.57
N ALA A 157 29.17 14.45 -10.55
CA ALA A 157 28.47 15.60 -9.95
C ALA A 157 27.25 15.38 -9.02
N SER A 158 27.52 15.49 -7.71
CA SER A 158 26.74 16.34 -6.78
C SER A 158 27.32 17.77 -6.87
N PRO A 159 26.61 18.88 -6.55
CA PRO A 159 26.02 19.20 -5.23
C PRO A 159 24.66 19.97 -5.38
N ASP A 160 23.81 20.30 -4.41
CA ASP A 160 23.82 21.13 -3.19
C ASP A 160 22.34 21.03 -2.68
N GLY A 161 21.99 20.96 -1.40
CA GLY A 161 22.03 22.09 -0.47
C GLY A 161 20.61 22.59 -0.16
N ASP A 162 20.22 22.43 1.11
CA ASP A 162 19.37 23.34 1.91
C ASP A 162 17.83 23.40 1.73
N GLY A 163 17.13 23.15 2.84
CA GLY A 163 16.07 24.08 3.31
C GLY A 163 14.63 23.57 3.39
N ASP A 164 14.28 22.92 4.50
CA ASP A 164 12.93 22.88 5.12
C ASP A 164 12.69 24.23 5.90
N PRO A 165 11.56 24.53 6.58
CA PRO A 165 10.09 24.44 6.36
C PRO A 165 9.39 25.84 6.40
N GLY A 166 8.07 25.92 6.13
CA GLY A 166 7.17 26.77 6.96
C GLY A 166 6.22 27.80 6.30
N ASP A 167 4.93 27.46 6.34
CA ASP A 167 3.81 28.26 6.89
C ASP A 167 3.08 29.38 6.10
N CYS A 168 1.83 29.62 6.56
CA CYS A 168 0.80 30.62 6.24
C CYS A 168 -0.08 30.35 4.99
N VAL A 169 -1.29 29.77 5.11
CA VAL A 169 -2.54 30.27 5.74
C VAL A 169 -3.03 31.61 5.18
N GLN A 170 -4.10 31.56 4.40
CA GLN A 170 -5.23 32.52 4.26
C GLN A 170 -6.26 31.82 3.35
N ARG A 171 -7.34 31.18 3.83
CA ARG A 171 -8.56 31.67 4.49
C ARG A 171 -9.20 32.90 3.83
N SER A 172 -10.25 32.63 3.05
CA SER A 172 -11.45 33.44 2.77
C SER A 172 -12.43 32.43 2.14
N GLN A 173 -13.51 31.91 2.78
CA GLN A 173 -14.71 32.63 3.27
C GLN A 173 -14.98 33.83 2.36
N GLU A 174 -15.89 33.77 1.40
CA GLU A 174 -17.35 33.77 1.61
C GLU A 174 -18.04 33.30 0.31
N ASP A 175 -19.00 32.38 0.39
CA ASP A 175 -20.28 32.55 -0.32
C ASP A 175 -21.31 31.55 0.21
N THR A 176 -21.77 31.84 1.44
CA THR A 176 -23.03 31.32 1.96
C THR A 176 -24.07 32.40 1.71
N SER A 177 -24.58 32.49 0.49
CA SER A 177 -25.74 33.33 0.15
C SER A 177 -26.32 32.90 -1.19
N HIS A 178 -27.04 31.78 -1.21
CA HIS A 178 -28.23 31.63 -2.06
C HIS A 178 -29.13 30.55 -1.44
N GLU A 179 -29.52 30.83 -0.19
CA GLU A 179 -30.76 30.31 0.37
C GLU A 179 -31.93 30.93 -0.41
N ALA A 180 -33.00 30.15 -0.58
CA ALA A 180 -34.36 30.60 -0.82
C ALA A 180 -34.72 31.18 -2.20
N VAL A 181 -34.92 30.32 -3.20
CA VAL A 181 -36.11 30.42 -4.09
C VAL A 181 -36.62 29.02 -4.48
N LEU A 182 -36.96 28.21 -3.48
CA LEU A 182 -38.02 27.21 -3.62
C LEU A 182 -39.11 27.63 -2.62
N SER A 183 -40.34 27.77 -3.11
CA SER A 183 -41.56 28.05 -2.35
C SER A 183 -41.96 29.53 -2.18
N ALA A 184 -42.42 30.16 -3.26
CA ALA A 184 -43.52 31.16 -3.24
C ALA A 184 -43.91 31.59 -4.67
N ASN A 185 -44.79 30.80 -5.30
CA ASN A 185 -45.73 31.12 -6.41
C ASN A 185 -45.94 29.81 -7.19
N ARG A 186 -46.98 29.04 -6.87
CA ARG A 186 -48.36 29.23 -7.35
C ARG A 186 -48.47 28.95 -8.85
#